data_AF-I3Y999-F1
#
_entry.id   AF-I3Y999-F1
#
_cell.length_a   1.000
_cell.length_b   1.000
_cell.length_c   1.000
_cell.angle_alpha   90.00
_cell.angle_beta   90.00
_cell.angle_gamma   90.00
#
_symmetry.space_group_name_H-M   'P 1'
#
loop_
_entity.id
_entity.type
_entity.pdbx_description
1 polymer ?
#
loop_
_entity_poly.entity_id
_entity_poly.type
_entity_poly.pdbx_seq_one_letter_code
_entity_poly.pdbx_strand_id
1 'polypeptide(L)' 'MPSQIETRIEKLENSMGAGPGRVVVLFEDDGQPVPEAGTVIRVRFIEPEVRDDDQTTH' A
#
# COMPACT_ATOMS: atom_id res chain seq x y z
N MET A 1 -14.61 -18.94 -3.28
CA MET A 1 -13.22 -19.02 -2.81
C MET A 1 -12.70 -17.60 -2.73
N PRO A 2 -12.00 -17.20 -1.65
CA PRO A 2 -11.47 -15.84 -1.55
C PRO A 2 -10.38 -15.62 -2.61
N SER A 3 -10.32 -14.40 -3.13
CA SER A 3 -9.27 -13.96 -4.03
C SER A 3 -7.92 -13.89 -3.30
N GLN A 4 -6.81 -13.94 -4.04
CA GLN A 4 -5.49 -13.77 -3.45
C GLN A 4 -5.32 -12.41 -2.74
N ILE A 5 -6.04 -11.38 -3.21
CA ILE A 5 -6.03 -10.05 -2.60
C ILE A 5 -6.71 -10.10 -1.24
N GLU A 6 -7.90 -10.69 -1.16
CA GLU A 6 -8.64 -10.87 0.09
C GLU A 6 -7.82 -11.63 1.14
N THR A 7 -7.17 -12.74 0.75
CA THR A 7 -6.30 -13.51 1.66
C THR A 7 -5.08 -12.70 2.13
N ARG A 8 -4.55 -11.79 1.30
CA ARG A 8 -3.41 -10.94 1.70
C ARG A 8 -3.85 -9.83 2.66
N ILE A 9 -5.02 -9.25 2.45
CA ILE A 9 -5.60 -8.25 3.36
C ILE A 9 -5.87 -8.90 4.73
N GLU A 10 -6.48 -10.08 4.76
CA GLU A 10 -6.74 -10.81 6.01
C GLU A 10 -5.44 -11.10 6.80
N LYS A 11 -4.36 -11.47 6.11
CA LYS A 11 -3.05 -11.66 6.76
C LYS A 11 -2.49 -10.37 7.35
N LEU A 12 -2.71 -9.25 6.67
CA LEU A 12 -2.27 -7.93 7.11
C LEU A 12 -3.08 -7.44 8.33
N GLU A 13 -4.39 -7.70 8.34
CA GLU A 13 -5.25 -7.44 9.50
C GLU A 13 -4.77 -8.20 10.73
N ASN A 14 -4.53 -9.50 10.56
CA ASN A 14 -4.03 -10.36 11.64
C ASN A 14 -2.65 -9.94 12.16
N SER A 15 -1.71 -9.53 11.29
CA SER A 15 -0.37 -9.14 11.70
C SER A 15 -0.34 -7.81 12.47
N MET A 16 -1.28 -6.92 12.19
CA MET A 16 -1.42 -5.63 12.90
C MET A 16 -2.30 -5.73 14.15
N GLY A 17 -2.92 -6.87 14.42
CA GLY A 17 -3.96 -7.00 15.45
C GLY A 17 -5.20 -6.14 15.16
N ALA A 18 -5.37 -5.73 13.91
CA ALA A 18 -6.56 -5.01 13.46
C ALA A 18 -7.67 -6.05 13.26
N GLY A 19 -8.81 -5.85 13.92
CA GLY A 19 -9.97 -6.72 13.72
C GLY A 19 -10.36 -6.82 12.23
N PRO A 20 -11.12 -7.87 11.85
CA PRO A 20 -11.48 -8.11 10.46
C PRO A 20 -12.22 -6.92 9.84
N GLY A 21 -11.87 -6.58 8.61
CA GLY A 21 -12.44 -5.46 7.86
C GLY A 21 -12.05 -4.08 8.40
N ARG A 22 -11.01 -3.96 9.23
CA ARG A 22 -10.57 -2.68 9.80
C ARG A 22 -9.38 -2.06 9.10
N VAL A 23 -8.83 -2.70 8.09
CA VAL A 23 -7.72 -2.16 7.32
C VAL A 23 -8.20 -1.54 6.03
N VAL A 24 -7.87 -0.26 5.85
CA VAL A 24 -8.20 0.50 4.64
C VAL A 24 -6.91 0.93 3.97
N VAL A 25 -6.77 0.60 2.69
CA VAL A 25 -5.62 1.00 1.87
C VAL A 25 -6.04 2.21 1.03
N LEU A 26 -5.35 3.33 1.21
CA LEU A 26 -5.58 4.57 0.46
C LEU A 26 -4.33 4.89 -0.37
N PHE A 27 -4.53 5.27 -1.62
CA PHE A 27 -3.46 5.81 -2.47
C PHE A 27 -3.42 7.33 -2.26
N GLU A 28 -2.23 7.89 -2.02
CA GLU A 28 -2.10 9.32 -1.66
C GLU A 28 -2.64 10.26 -2.75
N ASP A 29 -2.55 9.85 -4.02
CA ASP A 29 -2.96 10.67 -5.17
C ASP A 29 -4.47 10.64 -5.46
N ASP A 30 -5.23 9.75 -4.83
CA ASP A 30 -6.65 9.53 -5.12
C ASP A 30 -7.59 10.51 -4.40
N GLY A 31 -7.05 11.39 -3.53
CA GLY A 31 -7.84 12.40 -2.80
C GLY A 31 -8.94 11.83 -1.90
N GLN A 32 -8.87 10.53 -1.57
CA GLN A 32 -9.91 9.84 -0.83
C GLN A 32 -9.94 10.27 0.64
N PRO A 33 -11.15 10.47 1.21
CA PRO A 33 -11.29 10.83 2.61
C PRO A 33 -10.79 9.69 3.50
N VAL A 34 -10.04 10.05 4.54
CA VAL A 34 -9.53 9.09 5.52
C VAL A 34 -10.69 8.68 6.44
N PRO A 35 -11.01 7.39 6.55
CA PRO A 35 -12.08 6.94 7.44
C PRO A 35 -11.71 7.23 8.91
N GLU A 36 -12.69 7.66 9.70
CA GLU A 36 -12.50 8.04 11.11
C GLU A 36 -12.16 6.86 12.03
N ALA A 37 -12.46 5.63 11.60
CA ALA A 37 -12.20 4.41 12.36
C ALA A 37 -11.52 3.35 11.50
N GLY A 38 -10.57 2.63 12.09
CA GLY A 38 -9.79 1.59 11.43
C GLY A 38 -8.31 1.95 11.31
N THR A 39 -7.52 0.98 10.85
CA THR A 39 -6.10 1.15 10.55
C THR A 39 -5.97 1.55 9.09
N VAL A 40 -5.44 2.75 8.83
CA VAL A 40 -5.29 3.28 7.47
C VAL A 40 -3.84 3.13 7.01
N ILE A 41 -3.66 2.49 5.87
CA ILE A 41 -2.37 2.36 5.19
C ILE A 41 -2.37 3.27 3.98
N ARG A 42 -1.51 4.29 4.00
CA ARG A 42 -1.30 5.17 2.85
C ARG A 42 -0.18 4.65 1.97
N VAL A 43 -0.48 4.48 0.70
CA VAL A 43 0.46 3.99 -0.31
C VAL A 43 0.78 5.14 -1.24
N ARG A 44 2.08 5.43 -1.37
CA ARG A 44 2.63 6.35 -2.35
C ARG A 44 3.50 5.58 -3.31
N PHE A 45 3.27 5.76 -4.61
CA PHE A 45 4.22 5.28 -5.61
C PHE A 45 5.37 6.29 -5.69
N ILE A 46 6.57 5.83 -5.38
CA ILE A 46 7.80 6.58 -5.66
C ILE A 46 8.35 6.08 -6.99
N GLU A 47 8.56 6.99 -7.94
CA GLU A 47 9.33 6.65 -9.13
C GLU A 47 10.76 6.31 -8.68
N PRO A 48 11.33 5.17 -9.09
CA PRO A 48 12.72 4.89 -8.81
C PRO A 48 13.55 5.99 -9.47
N GLU A 49 14.47 6.61 -8.74
CA GLU A 49 15.44 7.52 -9.33
C GLU A 49 16.17 6.76 -10.42
N VAL A 50 15.97 7.18 -11.68
CA VAL A 50 16.75 6.66 -12.81
C VAL A 50 18.17 7.12 -12.54
N ARG A 51 19.00 6.23 -11.98
CA ARG A 51 20.44 6.41 -12.05
C ARG A 51 20.81 6.24 -13.51
N ASP A 52 21.04 7.34 -14.21
CA ASP A 52 21.84 7.37 -15.42
C ASP A 52 23.26 6.88 -15.05
N ASP A 53 23.43 5.57 -14.94
CA ASP A 53 24.74 4.89 -14.92
C ASP A 53 25.27 4.71 -16.36
N ASP A 54 24.91 5.63 -17.26
CA ASP A 54 25.49 5.79 -18.60
C ASP A 54 26.19 7.16 -18.67
N GLN A 55 27.29 7.30 -17.93
CA GLN A 55 28.38 8.16 -18.40
C GLN A 55 29.35 7.28 -19.19
N THR A 56 29.12 7.36 -20.48
CA THR A 56 29.84 6.80 -21.62
C THR A 56 31.34 7.18 -21.65
N THR A 57 32.15 6.32 -22.30
CA THR A 57 33.40 6.67 -23.04
C THR A 57 34.65 6.91 -22.17
N HIS A 58 35.74 6.13 -22.26
CA HIS A 58 36.52 5.79 -23.45
C HIS A 58 37.48 4.61 -23.19
#